data_AF-C7ZAJ3-F1
#
_entry.id   AF-C7ZAJ3-F1
#
_cell.length_a   1.000
_cell.length_b   1.000
_cell.length_c   1.000
_cell.angle_alpha   90.00
_cell.angle_beta   90.00
_cell.angle_gamma   90.00
#
_symmetry.space_group_name_H-M   'P 1'
#
loop_
_entity.id
_entity.type
_entity.pdbx_description
1 polymer ?
#
loop_
_entity_poly.entity_id
_entity_poly.type
_entity_poly.pdbx_seq_one_letter_code
_entity_poly.pdbx_strand_id
1 'polypeptide(L)'
;MTKVQDDWLTTNIHVGPLGTEYPLIKFGMGGDSPSFMGLISNGLSNPEKPGWGGWGGRYNRITWAHDLSSECGVSPDTVRDASQDDFAARMQWTLHQDCGAATHTPLVDVDGSVGLEALHIVVPPKASTTLDASQTVDLDNPGDIEQLEFECFFYLEPGFPQATGDKKMAEYLGLEPLSPPRGTDGRLSRNEAGFGKVILGPKVSVTNLVPEEWDLRSREWHIIL
;
A
#
# COMPACT_ATOMS: atom_id res chain seq x y z
N MET A 1 8.91 0.16 -18.13
CA MET A 1 9.03 -1.25 -18.54
C MET A 1 8.10 -2.04 -17.64
N THR A 2 7.19 -2.84 -18.18
CA THR A 2 6.20 -3.54 -17.33
C THR A 2 6.87 -4.70 -16.60
N LYS A 3 6.79 -4.77 -15.25
CA LYS A 3 7.44 -5.77 -14.39
C LYS A 3 6.82 -7.19 -14.49
N VAL A 4 6.26 -7.52 -15.64
CA VAL A 4 5.52 -8.76 -15.95
C VAL A 4 5.84 -9.30 -17.34
N GLN A 5 7.00 -8.90 -17.88
CA GLN A 5 7.47 -9.31 -19.21
C GLN A 5 8.81 -10.01 -19.07
N ASP A 6 9.11 -10.96 -19.96
CA ASP A 6 10.28 -11.83 -19.85
C ASP A 6 11.60 -11.07 -19.75
N ASP A 7 11.74 -9.89 -20.37
CA ASP A 7 12.96 -9.07 -20.24
C ASP A 7 13.22 -8.61 -18.79
N TRP A 8 12.15 -8.23 -18.06
CA TRP A 8 12.26 -7.86 -16.65
C TRP A 8 12.51 -9.11 -15.79
N LEU A 9 11.80 -10.20 -16.05
CA LEU A 9 11.98 -11.47 -15.31
C LEU A 9 13.39 -12.02 -15.52
N THR A 10 13.94 -11.95 -16.73
CA THR A 10 15.29 -12.45 -17.02
C THR A 10 16.34 -11.74 -16.19
N THR A 11 16.18 -10.44 -15.98
CA THR A 11 17.14 -9.63 -15.24
C THR A 11 16.97 -9.80 -13.72
N ASN A 12 15.74 -9.94 -13.24
CA ASN A 12 15.44 -9.83 -11.80
C ASN A 12 15.02 -11.15 -11.13
N ILE A 13 14.43 -12.07 -11.88
CA ILE A 13 13.84 -13.32 -11.37
C ILE A 13 14.62 -14.56 -11.85
N HIS A 14 15.05 -14.64 -13.10
CA HIS A 14 15.84 -15.77 -13.63
C HIS A 14 17.31 -15.71 -13.20
N VAL A 15 17.54 -15.47 -11.92
CA VAL A 15 18.85 -15.35 -11.28
C VAL A 15 19.10 -16.51 -10.32
N GLY A 16 20.30 -17.07 -10.39
CA GLY A 16 20.75 -18.19 -9.55
C GLY A 16 19.93 -19.48 -9.69
N PRO A 17 20.08 -20.41 -8.71
CA PRO A 17 19.49 -21.75 -8.80
C PRO A 17 17.97 -21.75 -8.82
N LEU A 18 17.30 -20.94 -7.98
CA LEU A 18 15.83 -20.89 -7.95
C LEU A 18 15.26 -20.19 -9.19
N GLY A 19 15.94 -19.15 -9.69
CA GLY A 19 15.52 -18.46 -10.91
C GLY A 19 15.58 -19.33 -12.16
N THR A 20 16.48 -20.32 -12.19
CA THR A 20 16.58 -21.29 -13.30
C THR A 20 15.35 -22.19 -13.39
N GLU A 21 14.68 -22.46 -12.26
CA GLU A 21 13.45 -23.27 -12.20
C GLU A 21 12.18 -22.44 -12.43
N TYR A 22 12.27 -21.11 -12.45
CA TYR A 22 11.14 -20.24 -12.74
C TYR A 22 10.89 -20.19 -14.26
N PRO A 23 9.72 -20.61 -14.76
CA PRO A 23 9.49 -20.77 -16.20
C PRO A 23 9.20 -19.44 -16.91
N LEU A 24 9.50 -19.40 -18.22
CA LEU A 24 9.11 -18.30 -19.10
C LEU A 24 7.58 -18.14 -19.21
N ILE A 25 7.13 -16.92 -19.47
CA ILE A 25 5.71 -16.60 -19.57
C ILE A 25 5.12 -17.21 -20.85
N LYS A 26 4.10 -18.05 -20.69
CA LYS A 26 3.35 -18.61 -21.83
C LYS A 26 2.07 -17.86 -22.18
N PHE A 27 1.37 -17.34 -21.17
CA PHE A 27 0.09 -16.64 -21.33
C PHE A 27 -0.04 -15.44 -20.40
N GLY A 28 0.35 -15.60 -19.13
CA GLY A 28 0.40 -14.55 -18.13
C GLY A 28 1.29 -14.96 -16.96
N MET A 29 1.90 -13.99 -16.28
CA MET A 29 2.76 -14.23 -15.13
C MET A 29 1.91 -14.40 -13.86
N GLY A 30 2.16 -15.46 -13.10
CA GLY A 30 1.69 -15.58 -11.71
C GLY A 30 0.17 -15.51 -11.52
N GLY A 31 -0.62 -16.11 -12.43
CA GLY A 31 -2.09 -16.01 -12.38
C GLY A 31 -2.71 -16.47 -11.06
N ASP A 32 -2.12 -17.46 -10.40
CA ASP A 32 -2.60 -17.98 -9.11
C ASP A 32 -1.91 -17.33 -7.89
N SER A 33 -0.84 -16.54 -8.10
CA SER A 33 -0.09 -15.89 -7.02
C SER A 33 -0.93 -15.00 -6.10
N PRO A 34 -1.97 -14.27 -6.57
CA PRO A 34 -2.85 -13.51 -5.69
C PRO A 34 -3.48 -14.33 -4.56
N SER A 35 -3.68 -15.65 -4.75
CA SER A 35 -4.22 -16.57 -3.74
C SER A 35 -3.34 -16.67 -2.48
N PHE A 36 -2.05 -16.37 -2.59
CA PHE A 36 -1.09 -16.39 -1.48
C PHE A 36 -0.67 -14.99 -1.04
N MET A 37 -0.74 -14.00 -1.94
CA MET A 37 -0.24 -12.65 -1.67
C MET A 37 -0.97 -11.94 -0.52
N GLY A 38 -2.25 -12.26 -0.28
CA GLY A 38 -2.98 -11.76 0.90
C GLY A 38 -2.45 -12.25 2.25
N LEU A 39 -1.64 -13.32 2.25
CA LEU A 39 -1.03 -13.91 3.45
C LEU A 39 0.36 -13.34 3.75
N ILE A 40 0.94 -12.57 2.85
CA ILE A 40 2.23 -11.90 3.07
C ILE A 40 1.99 -10.76 4.06
N SER A 41 2.56 -10.87 5.26
CA SER A 41 2.47 -9.82 6.27
C SER A 41 3.34 -8.64 5.88
N ASN A 42 2.73 -7.61 5.29
CA ASN A 42 3.37 -6.36 4.87
C ASN A 42 2.70 -5.12 5.46
N GLY A 43 1.79 -5.29 6.43
CA GLY A 43 1.05 -4.19 7.05
C GLY A 43 -0.18 -3.71 6.29
N LEU A 44 -0.41 -4.18 5.05
CA LEU A 44 -1.51 -3.69 4.20
C LEU A 44 -2.75 -4.59 4.21
N SER A 45 -2.61 -5.86 4.58
CA SER A 45 -3.71 -6.83 4.62
C SER A 45 -3.94 -7.41 6.01
N ASN A 46 -5.19 -7.79 6.29
CA ASN A 46 -5.55 -8.59 7.44
C ASN A 46 -6.42 -9.77 6.96
N PRO A 47 -5.99 -11.04 7.12
CA PRO A 47 -6.74 -12.21 6.66
C PRO A 47 -8.15 -12.33 7.24
N GLU A 48 -8.37 -11.82 8.46
CA GLU A 48 -9.69 -11.79 9.13
C GLU A 48 -10.58 -10.64 8.60
N LYS A 49 -10.02 -9.74 7.79
CA LYS A 49 -10.71 -8.58 7.19
C LYS A 49 -10.49 -8.55 5.67
N PRO A 50 -11.01 -9.53 4.91
CA PRO A 50 -10.78 -9.63 3.46
C PRO A 50 -11.32 -8.44 2.64
N GLY A 51 -12.23 -7.65 3.23
CA GLY A 51 -12.72 -6.39 2.65
C GLY A 51 -11.76 -5.20 2.75
N TRP A 52 -10.65 -5.33 3.50
CA TRP A 52 -9.63 -4.28 3.62
C TRP A 52 -8.78 -4.13 2.37
N GLY A 53 -8.60 -5.20 1.59
CA GLY A 53 -7.69 -5.17 0.44
C GLY A 53 -6.24 -5.53 0.81
N GLY A 54 -5.36 -5.46 -0.18
CA GLY A 54 -3.95 -5.82 -0.07
C GLY A 54 -3.43 -6.42 -1.37
N TRP A 55 -2.26 -7.08 -1.32
CA TRP A 55 -1.63 -7.68 -2.51
C TRP A 55 -2.43 -8.82 -3.13
N GLY A 56 -3.27 -9.50 -2.34
CA GLY A 56 -4.21 -10.51 -2.84
C GLY A 56 -5.51 -9.95 -3.44
N GLY A 57 -5.68 -8.63 -3.48
CA GLY A 57 -6.94 -7.99 -3.85
C GLY A 57 -7.87 -7.74 -2.65
N ARG A 58 -9.12 -7.35 -2.95
CA ARG A 58 -10.13 -6.94 -1.95
C ARG A 58 -11.44 -7.67 -2.18
N TYR A 59 -11.98 -8.31 -1.15
CA TYR A 59 -13.15 -9.16 -1.27
C TYR A 59 -14.29 -8.66 -0.39
N ASN A 60 -15.42 -8.35 -1.01
CA ASN A 60 -16.63 -7.97 -0.30
C ASN A 60 -17.56 -9.17 -0.15
N ARG A 61 -18.42 -9.15 0.87
CA ARG A 61 -19.44 -10.18 1.06
C ARG A 61 -20.41 -10.15 -0.11
N ILE A 62 -20.45 -11.24 -0.88
CA ILE A 62 -21.42 -11.45 -1.95
C ILE A 62 -22.77 -11.80 -1.30
N THR A 63 -23.77 -10.97 -1.51
CA THR A 63 -25.14 -11.21 -1.03
C THR A 63 -26.11 -11.55 -2.15
N TRP A 64 -25.84 -11.08 -3.37
CA TRP A 64 -26.67 -11.31 -4.55
C TRP A 64 -25.83 -11.51 -5.82
N ALA A 65 -26.43 -12.09 -6.87
CA ALA A 65 -25.75 -12.34 -8.14
C ALA A 65 -25.22 -11.07 -8.83
N HIS A 66 -25.78 -9.89 -8.56
CA HIS A 66 -25.26 -8.63 -9.11
C HIS A 66 -23.96 -8.17 -8.42
N ASP A 67 -23.70 -8.61 -7.19
CA ASP A 67 -22.43 -8.37 -6.47
C ASP A 67 -21.25 -9.13 -7.12
N LEU A 68 -21.52 -10.05 -8.06
CA LEU A 68 -20.50 -10.74 -8.86
C LEU A 68 -19.98 -9.88 -10.03
N SER A 69 -20.67 -8.78 -10.36
CA SER A 69 -20.39 -7.96 -11.56
C SER A 69 -19.78 -6.59 -11.26
N SER A 70 -19.93 -6.10 -10.02
CA SER A 70 -19.14 -4.97 -9.55
C SER A 70 -17.74 -5.50 -9.23
N GLU A 71 -16.70 -4.90 -9.81
CA GLU A 71 -15.30 -5.26 -9.58
C GLU A 71 -15.04 -5.45 -8.08
N CYS A 72 -15.09 -6.70 -7.65
CA CYS A 72 -14.77 -7.15 -6.31
C CYS A 72 -13.24 -7.23 -6.23
N GLY A 73 -12.60 -6.07 -6.17
CA GLY A 73 -11.16 -6.00 -6.03
C GLY A 73 -10.60 -4.64 -6.38
N VAL A 74 -9.63 -4.18 -5.60
CA VAL A 74 -8.52 -3.45 -6.23
C VAL A 74 -7.88 -4.46 -7.17
N SER A 75 -7.76 -4.12 -8.46
CA SER A 75 -7.06 -5.00 -9.39
C SER A 75 -5.66 -5.31 -8.83
N PRO A 76 -5.17 -6.56 -8.88
CA PRO A 76 -3.79 -6.88 -8.56
C PRO A 76 -2.78 -5.93 -9.23
N ASP A 77 -3.17 -5.30 -10.35
CA ASP A 77 -2.39 -4.30 -11.07
C ASP A 77 -1.95 -3.10 -10.20
N THR A 78 -2.79 -2.63 -9.27
CA THR A 78 -2.52 -1.45 -8.42
C THR A 78 -1.36 -1.65 -7.46
N VAL A 79 -1.13 -2.89 -7.01
CA VAL A 79 -0.09 -3.25 -6.05
C VAL A 79 1.00 -4.13 -6.68
N ARG A 80 0.91 -4.34 -8.00
CA ARG A 80 1.79 -5.26 -8.71
C ARG A 80 3.23 -4.80 -8.65
N ASP A 81 3.49 -3.52 -8.85
CA ASP A 81 4.87 -3.04 -8.92
C ASP A 81 5.61 -3.25 -7.59
N ALA A 82 4.97 -2.96 -6.45
CA ALA A 82 5.54 -3.23 -5.13
C ALA A 82 5.74 -4.74 -4.88
N SER A 83 4.77 -5.58 -5.25
CA SER A 83 4.90 -7.03 -5.09
C SER A 83 6.01 -7.64 -5.96
N GLN A 84 6.27 -7.07 -7.13
CA GLN A 84 7.33 -7.51 -8.03
C GLN A 84 8.71 -7.06 -7.53
N ASP A 85 8.81 -5.85 -6.97
CA ASP A 85 10.06 -5.39 -6.36
C ASP A 85 10.43 -6.23 -5.12
N ASP A 86 9.45 -6.57 -4.28
CA ASP A 86 9.66 -7.50 -3.16
C ASP A 86 10.12 -8.88 -3.65
N PHE A 87 9.53 -9.40 -4.73
CA PHE A 87 9.96 -10.67 -5.32
C PHE A 87 11.41 -10.60 -5.84
N ALA A 88 11.76 -9.53 -6.57
CA ALA A 88 13.12 -9.32 -7.06
C ALA A 88 14.15 -9.21 -5.92
N ALA A 89 13.84 -8.46 -4.86
CA ALA A 89 14.70 -8.35 -3.69
C ALA A 89 14.90 -9.71 -3.00
N ARG A 90 13.83 -10.49 -2.81
CA ARG A 90 13.90 -11.84 -2.24
C ARG A 90 14.68 -12.82 -3.11
N MET A 91 14.65 -12.68 -4.44
CA MET A 91 15.51 -13.46 -5.31
C MET A 91 16.98 -13.16 -5.05
N GLN A 92 17.36 -11.89 -4.84
CA GLN A 92 18.74 -11.53 -4.45
C GLN A 92 19.14 -12.12 -3.11
N TRP A 93 18.23 -12.20 -2.12
CA TRP A 93 18.52 -12.82 -0.82
C TRP A 93 18.94 -14.29 -0.94
N THR A 94 18.53 -14.98 -2.01
CA THR A 94 18.92 -16.38 -2.26
C THR A 94 20.34 -16.53 -2.79
N LEU A 95 20.94 -15.44 -3.28
CA LEU A 95 22.27 -15.40 -3.90
C LEU A 95 23.35 -14.92 -2.94
N HIS A 96 22.97 -14.21 -1.88
CA HIS A 96 23.87 -13.57 -0.95
C HIS A 96 23.70 -14.14 0.46
N GLN A 97 24.82 -14.46 1.13
CA GLN A 97 24.81 -14.82 2.54
C GLN A 97 24.91 -13.59 3.46
N ASP A 98 25.50 -12.52 2.94
CA ASP A 98 25.65 -11.26 3.66
C ASP A 98 24.37 -10.44 3.53
N CYS A 99 23.83 -10.01 4.67
CA CYS A 99 22.62 -9.19 4.72
C CYS A 99 22.76 -7.94 3.82
N GLY A 100 23.77 -7.10 4.05
CA GLY A 100 23.95 -5.84 3.30
C GLY A 100 24.30 -5.96 1.81
N ALA A 101 24.31 -7.17 1.23
CA ALA A 101 24.50 -7.37 -0.20
C ALA A 101 23.18 -7.38 -1.00
N ALA A 102 22.04 -7.28 -0.32
CA ALA A 102 20.72 -7.17 -0.95
C ALA A 102 19.85 -6.15 -0.23
N THR A 103 18.82 -5.67 -0.91
CA THR A 103 17.89 -4.65 -0.40
C THR A 103 16.84 -5.25 0.53
N HIS A 104 16.43 -4.51 1.55
CA HIS A 104 15.42 -4.89 2.54
C HIS A 104 14.25 -3.90 2.57
N THR A 105 13.10 -4.40 3.01
CA THR A 105 11.94 -3.54 3.28
C THR A 105 12.22 -2.62 4.47
N PRO A 106 11.78 -1.36 4.45
CA PRO A 106 11.94 -0.45 5.56
C PRO A 106 11.18 -0.93 6.81
N LEU A 107 11.66 -0.54 7.98
CA LEU A 107 10.94 -0.70 9.24
C LEU A 107 10.09 0.54 9.49
N VAL A 108 8.81 0.43 9.17
CA VAL A 108 7.83 1.51 9.33
C VAL A 108 7.55 1.77 10.82
N ASP A 109 7.63 3.03 11.20
CA ASP A 109 7.21 3.57 12.49
C ASP A 109 6.27 4.73 12.21
N VAL A 110 5.05 4.70 12.76
CA VAL A 110 4.11 5.82 12.72
C VAL A 110 3.70 6.16 14.15
N ASP A 111 4.04 7.36 14.61
CA ASP A 111 3.78 7.84 15.98
C ASP A 111 4.28 6.88 17.09
N GLY A 112 5.39 6.18 16.85
CA GLY A 112 5.96 5.16 17.75
C GLY A 112 5.31 3.79 17.65
N SER A 113 4.30 3.61 16.79
CA SER A 113 3.72 2.32 16.47
C SER A 113 4.59 1.61 15.44
N VAL A 114 5.31 0.59 15.90
CA VAL A 114 6.14 -0.28 15.06
C VAL A 114 5.45 -1.63 14.83
N GLY A 115 5.63 -2.20 13.64
CA GLY A 115 5.15 -3.53 13.29
C GLY A 115 4.18 -3.53 12.11
N LEU A 116 3.51 -4.67 11.92
CA LEU A 116 2.67 -4.95 10.75
C LEU A 116 1.17 -4.91 11.07
N GLU A 117 0.81 -4.57 12.30
CA GLU A 117 -0.58 -4.44 12.70
C GLU A 117 -1.13 -3.07 12.29
N ALA A 118 -2.40 -3.02 11.90
CA ALA A 118 -3.05 -1.77 11.53
C ALA A 118 -3.10 -0.81 12.74
N LEU A 119 -2.68 0.43 12.54
CA LEU A 119 -2.77 1.48 13.54
C LEU A 119 -4.18 2.08 13.56
N HIS A 120 -4.88 1.93 14.69
CA HIS A 120 -6.22 2.48 14.88
C HIS A 120 -6.19 3.83 15.62
N ILE A 121 -6.69 4.88 14.98
CA ILE A 121 -6.70 6.24 15.52
C ILE A 121 -8.13 6.79 15.51
N VAL A 122 -8.55 7.36 16.63
CA VAL A 122 -9.87 8.02 16.76
C VAL A 122 -9.69 9.52 16.55
N VAL A 123 -10.27 10.04 15.48
CA VAL A 123 -10.28 11.49 15.17
C VAL A 123 -11.72 12.01 15.30
N PRO A 124 -12.04 12.83 16.32
CA PRO A 124 -13.38 13.41 16.47
C PRO A 124 -13.78 14.29 15.27
N PRO A 125 -15.09 14.47 15.01
CA PRO A 125 -15.56 15.42 14.01
C PRO A 125 -14.97 16.82 14.22
N LYS A 126 -14.55 17.46 13.13
CA LYS A 126 -13.88 18.77 13.06
C LYS A 126 -12.52 18.84 13.78
N ALA A 127 -11.96 17.71 14.19
CA ALA A 127 -10.62 17.63 14.75
C ALA A 127 -9.59 17.21 13.71
N SER A 128 -8.33 17.50 14.01
CA SER A 128 -7.18 17.05 13.24
C SER A 128 -6.24 16.24 14.13
N THR A 129 -5.54 15.29 13.53
CA THR A 129 -4.40 14.58 14.13
C THR A 129 -3.21 14.66 13.19
N THR A 130 -2.01 14.57 13.73
CA THR A 130 -0.79 14.37 12.95
C THR A 130 -0.48 12.89 12.90
N LEU A 131 0.03 12.42 11.76
CA LEU A 131 0.73 11.14 11.63
C LEU A 131 2.19 11.45 11.34
N ASP A 132 3.11 10.94 12.16
CA ASP A 132 4.54 11.16 12.05
C ASP A 132 5.28 9.84 11.81
N ALA A 133 5.75 9.65 10.58
CA ALA A 133 6.54 8.51 10.16
C ALA A 133 8.05 8.78 10.09
N SER A 134 8.52 9.91 10.64
CA SER A 134 9.92 10.33 10.54
C SER A 134 10.91 9.46 11.31
N GLN A 135 10.42 8.48 12.07
CA GLN A 135 11.26 7.48 12.75
C GLN A 135 11.36 6.17 11.96
N THR A 136 10.76 6.09 10.77
CA THR A 136 10.92 4.95 9.85
C THR A 136 12.39 4.78 9.48
N VAL A 137 12.86 3.52 9.47
CA VAL A 137 14.26 3.18 9.24
C VAL A 137 14.40 2.39 7.94
N ASP A 138 15.25 2.88 7.05
CA ASP A 138 15.85 2.06 6.00
C ASP A 138 16.94 1.19 6.62
N LEU A 139 16.78 -0.14 6.52
CA LEU A 139 17.74 -1.11 7.06
C LEU A 139 19.05 -1.13 6.28
N ASP A 140 19.03 -0.74 5.01
CA ASP A 140 20.19 -0.72 4.15
C ASP A 140 21.00 0.58 4.33
N ASN A 141 20.33 1.67 4.71
CA ASN A 141 20.92 2.98 4.95
C ASN A 141 20.51 3.56 6.32
N PRO A 142 20.96 2.93 7.43
CA PRO A 142 20.49 3.29 8.76
C PRO A 142 20.85 4.75 9.11
N GLY A 143 19.81 5.53 9.44
CA GLY A 143 19.95 6.94 9.81
C GLY A 143 19.88 7.92 8.64
N ASP A 144 19.76 7.44 7.40
CA ASP A 144 19.54 8.28 6.22
C ASP A 144 18.09 8.17 5.72
N ILE A 145 17.21 8.95 6.35
CA ILE A 145 15.79 9.02 5.94
C ILE A 145 15.62 9.64 4.55
N GLU A 146 16.64 10.28 3.96
CA GLU A 146 16.55 10.85 2.62
C GLU A 146 16.51 9.76 1.53
N GLN A 147 16.86 8.51 1.86
CA GLN A 147 16.68 7.35 0.97
C GLN A 147 15.23 6.83 0.95
N LEU A 148 14.36 7.32 1.84
CA LEU A 148 12.97 6.90 1.93
C LEU A 148 12.04 7.93 1.27
N GLU A 149 11.16 7.42 0.43
CA GLU A 149 10.04 8.17 -0.12
C GLU A 149 8.76 7.80 0.65
N PHE A 150 7.98 8.81 1.02
CA PHE A 150 6.74 8.64 1.81
C PHE A 150 5.56 9.12 0.99
N GLU A 151 4.57 8.26 0.79
CA GLU A 151 3.35 8.55 0.03
C GLU A 151 2.10 8.22 0.86
N CYS A 152 1.51 9.25 1.46
CA CYS A 152 0.30 9.09 2.25
C CYS A 152 -0.97 9.37 1.42
N PHE A 153 -1.94 8.47 1.43
CA PHE A 153 -3.21 8.66 0.71
C PHE A 153 -4.38 7.92 1.36
N PHE A 154 -5.60 8.40 1.07
CA PHE A 154 -6.81 7.74 1.55
C PHE A 154 -7.14 6.49 0.74
N TYR A 155 -7.43 5.40 1.45
CA TYR A 155 -7.99 4.17 0.91
C TYR A 155 -9.41 3.98 1.46
N LEU A 156 -10.41 4.51 0.76
CA LEU A 156 -11.77 4.66 1.30
C LEU A 156 -12.66 3.47 1.00
N GLU A 157 -12.34 2.70 -0.03
CA GLU A 157 -13.13 1.59 -0.55
C GLU A 157 -13.48 0.50 0.48
N PRO A 158 -12.62 0.19 1.48
CA PRO A 158 -12.96 -0.74 2.56
C PRO A 158 -14.15 -0.30 3.42
N GLY A 159 -14.19 0.98 3.82
CA GLY A 159 -15.26 1.54 4.64
C GLY A 159 -16.45 2.09 3.85
N PHE A 160 -16.18 2.51 2.62
CA PHE A 160 -17.10 3.21 1.75
C PHE A 160 -17.05 2.62 0.32
N PRO A 161 -17.62 1.42 0.09
CA PRO A 161 -17.55 0.76 -1.22
C PRO A 161 -18.20 1.55 -2.37
N GLN A 162 -19.10 2.48 -2.04
CA GLN A 162 -19.77 3.38 -2.98
C GLN A 162 -18.96 4.67 -3.27
N ALA A 163 -17.89 4.94 -2.50
CA ALA A 163 -17.06 6.14 -2.63
C ALA A 163 -16.19 6.16 -3.90
N THR A 164 -16.05 5.04 -4.61
CA THR A 164 -15.48 5.04 -5.97
C THR A 164 -16.34 5.85 -6.95
N GLY A 165 -17.63 6.02 -6.65
CA GLY A 165 -18.54 6.95 -7.35
C GLY A 165 -18.78 8.26 -6.60
N ASP A 166 -18.84 8.23 -5.26
CA ASP A 166 -19.03 9.41 -4.42
C ASP A 166 -17.70 10.10 -4.09
N LYS A 167 -17.20 10.90 -5.03
CA LYS A 167 -16.11 11.89 -4.81
C LYS A 167 -16.32 12.78 -3.58
N LYS A 168 -17.56 12.85 -3.06
CA LYS A 168 -17.99 13.61 -1.88
C LYS A 168 -17.33 13.15 -0.57
N MET A 169 -17.10 11.85 -0.35
CA MET A 169 -16.52 11.42 0.95
C MET A 169 -15.10 11.94 1.14
N ALA A 170 -14.31 11.94 0.06
CA ALA A 170 -12.95 12.50 0.05
C ALA A 170 -12.92 14.04 0.15
N GLU A 171 -14.06 14.73 0.19
CA GLU A 171 -14.16 16.17 0.49
C GLU A 171 -14.33 16.42 2.00
N TYR A 172 -14.81 15.42 2.74
CA TYR A 172 -14.96 15.47 4.20
C TYR A 172 -13.74 14.94 4.96
N LEU A 173 -12.68 14.57 4.25
CA LEU A 173 -11.44 14.09 4.82
C LEU A 173 -10.30 14.98 4.31
N GLY A 174 -9.66 15.70 5.22
CA GLY A 174 -8.50 16.54 4.92
C GLY A 174 -7.21 15.76 5.09
N LEU A 175 -6.31 15.86 4.13
CA LEU A 175 -4.96 15.32 4.21
C LEU A 175 -3.98 16.36 3.69
N GLU A 176 -3.08 16.83 4.54
CA GLU A 176 -2.19 17.96 4.26
C GLU A 176 -0.74 17.62 4.61
N PRO A 177 0.25 18.01 3.78
CA PRO A 177 1.66 17.81 4.07
C PRO A 177 2.13 18.71 5.22
N LEU A 178 2.85 18.14 6.19
CA LEU A 178 3.53 18.90 7.24
C LEU A 178 5.05 18.97 7.05
N SER A 179 5.63 17.99 6.35
CA SER A 179 7.06 17.95 6.04
C SER A 179 7.30 17.49 4.59
N PRO A 180 6.94 18.30 3.60
CA PRO A 180 7.08 17.92 2.19
C PRO A 180 8.55 17.78 1.77
N PRO A 181 8.87 16.91 0.79
CA PRO A 181 10.20 16.84 0.19
C PRO A 181 10.66 18.19 -0.36
N ARG A 182 11.96 18.44 -0.28
CA ARG A 182 12.56 19.74 -0.64
C ARG A 182 12.25 20.08 -2.11
N GLY A 183 11.71 21.28 -2.33
CA GLY A 183 11.36 21.74 -3.68
C GLY A 183 10.01 21.25 -4.22
N THR A 184 9.22 20.57 -3.40
CA THR A 184 7.84 20.16 -3.74
C THR A 184 6.84 20.92 -2.86
N ASP A 185 5.56 20.92 -3.25
CA ASP A 185 4.45 21.36 -2.40
C ASP A 185 3.85 20.23 -1.55
N GLY A 186 4.49 19.05 -1.57
CA GLY A 186 4.05 17.85 -0.85
C GLY A 186 2.83 17.18 -1.45
N ARG A 187 2.44 17.46 -2.70
CA ARG A 187 1.24 16.89 -3.31
C ARG A 187 1.54 16.21 -4.63
N LEU A 188 0.98 15.02 -4.79
CA LEU A 188 1.02 14.25 -6.03
C LEU A 188 -0.41 13.94 -6.48
N SER A 189 -0.72 14.25 -7.73
CA SER A 189 -2.09 14.11 -8.26
C SER A 189 -2.51 12.64 -8.34
N ARG A 190 -1.58 11.76 -8.71
CA ARG A 190 -1.74 10.31 -8.76
C ARG A 190 -0.38 9.62 -8.62
N ASN A 191 -0.28 8.56 -7.82
CA ASN A 191 0.93 7.73 -7.71
C ASN A 191 0.93 6.55 -8.69
N GLU A 192 2.02 5.77 -8.67
CA GLU A 192 2.21 4.61 -9.56
C GLU A 192 1.15 3.52 -9.34
N ALA A 193 0.69 3.37 -8.10
CA ALA A 193 -0.42 2.48 -7.73
C ALA A 193 -1.79 2.99 -8.24
N GLY A 194 -1.86 4.21 -8.76
CA GLY A 194 -3.07 4.80 -9.31
C GLY A 194 -3.97 5.46 -8.27
N PHE A 195 -3.54 5.63 -7.02
CA PHE A 195 -4.24 6.41 -6.01
C PHE A 195 -4.04 7.89 -6.27
N GLY A 196 -5.08 8.69 -6.07
CA GLY A 196 -5.04 10.14 -6.25
C GLY A 196 -5.03 10.91 -4.93
N LYS A 197 -4.75 12.22 -5.01
CA LYS A 197 -4.62 13.11 -3.82
C LYS A 197 -3.58 12.60 -2.82
N VAL A 198 -2.42 12.19 -3.32
CA VAL A 198 -1.32 11.65 -2.53
C VAL A 198 -0.54 12.81 -1.90
N ILE A 199 -0.21 12.67 -0.62
CA ILE A 199 0.59 13.62 0.14
C ILE A 199 1.99 13.03 0.34
N LEU A 200 3.00 13.83 0.00
CA LEU A 200 4.39 13.43 0.07
C LEU A 200 5.03 13.90 1.38
N GLY A 201 5.87 13.03 1.94
CA GLY A 201 6.71 13.32 3.09
C GLY A 201 6.27 12.59 4.38
N PRO A 202 7.17 12.48 5.36
CA PRO A 202 6.97 11.61 6.51
C PRO A 202 5.95 12.11 7.54
N LYS A 203 5.52 13.38 7.46
CA LYS A 203 4.55 13.96 8.40
C LYS A 203 3.37 14.55 7.65
N VAL A 204 2.18 14.14 8.06
CA VAL A 204 0.92 14.62 7.49
C VAL A 204 -0.08 15.01 8.56
N SER A 205 -0.95 15.96 8.24
CA SER A 205 -2.11 16.30 9.06
C SER A 205 -3.35 15.66 8.44
N VAL A 206 -4.08 14.93 9.26
CA VAL A 206 -5.34 14.28 8.91
C VAL A 206 -6.47 15.01 9.62
N THR A 207 -7.47 15.47 8.89
CA THR A 207 -8.61 16.20 9.43
C THR A 207 -9.91 15.47 9.15
N ASN A 208 -10.69 15.21 10.19
CA ASN A 208 -12.03 14.67 10.07
C ASN A 208 -13.05 15.81 9.91
N LEU A 209 -13.52 16.07 8.69
CA LEU A 209 -14.57 17.05 8.42
C LEU A 209 -15.95 16.40 8.23
N VAL A 210 -16.09 15.12 8.58
CA VAL A 210 -17.38 14.42 8.51
C VAL A 210 -18.38 15.12 9.45
N PRO A 211 -19.59 15.48 8.96
CA PRO A 211 -20.60 16.10 9.79
C PRO A 211 -21.00 15.21 10.97
N GLU A 212 -21.21 15.80 12.14
CA GLU A 212 -21.53 15.08 13.39
C GLU A 212 -22.90 14.38 13.31
N GLU A 213 -23.79 14.92 12.50
CA GLU A 213 -25.11 14.39 12.20
C GLU A 213 -25.09 13.11 11.34
N TRP A 214 -23.96 12.74 10.74
CA TRP A 214 -23.83 11.51 9.99
C TRP A 214 -23.52 10.35 10.94
N ASP A 215 -24.41 9.36 11.01
CA ASP A 215 -24.20 8.15 11.80
C ASP A 215 -23.21 7.19 11.10
N LEU A 216 -21.94 7.59 11.09
CA LEU A 216 -20.81 6.82 10.56
C LEU A 216 -19.96 6.20 11.67
N ARG A 217 -20.46 6.13 12.91
CA ARG A 217 -19.70 5.64 14.08
C ARG A 217 -19.25 4.18 13.96
N SER A 218 -19.89 3.40 13.09
CA SER A 218 -19.53 2.02 12.80
C SER A 218 -18.65 1.86 11.55
N ARG A 219 -18.21 2.96 10.93
CA ARG A 219 -17.41 2.94 9.70
C ARG A 219 -16.03 3.51 9.95
N GLU A 220 -15.03 2.81 9.43
CA GLU A 220 -13.63 3.21 9.44
C GLU A 220 -13.27 3.71 8.03
N TRP A 221 -12.36 4.67 7.92
CA TRP A 221 -11.69 5.02 6.67
C TRP A 221 -10.21 4.74 6.86
N HIS A 222 -9.55 4.26 5.80
CA HIS A 222 -8.17 3.85 5.90
C HIS A 222 -7.27 4.91 5.27
N ILE A 223 -6.08 5.03 5.84
CA ILE A 223 -4.95 5.74 5.24
C ILE A 223 -3.87 4.70 4.99
N ILE A 224 -3.23 4.79 3.83
CA ILE A 224 -1.99 4.06 3.51
C ILE A 224 -0.86 5.08 3.52
N LEU A 225 0.29 4.68 4.06
CA LEU A 225 1.57 5.38 4.03
C LEU A 225 2.58 4.58 3.20
#